data_AF-A0A3C1IGX0-F1
#
_entry.id   AF-A0A3C1IGX0-F1
#
_cell.length_a   1.000
_cell.length_b   1.000
_cell.length_c   1.000
_cell.angle_alpha   90.00
_cell.angle_beta   90.00
_cell.angle_gamma   90.00
#
_symmetry.space_group_name_H-M   'P 1'
#
loop_
_entity.id
_entity.type
_entity.pdbx_description
1 polymer ?
#
loop_
_entity_poly.entity_id
_entity_poly.type
_entity_poly.pdbx_seq_one_letter_code
_entity_poly.pdbx_strand_id
1 'polypeptide(L)' 'DLAEGHRITEPDIWARRPGNGEIPGYRFDDVIGKSLTRAVRRNEQLKWSDLVP' A
#
# COMPACT_ATOMS: atom_id res chain seq x y z
N ASP A 1 -7.75 -7.65 4.15
CA ASP A 1 -6.80 -7.42 5.25
C ASP A 1 -5.50 -8.08 4.87
N LEU A 2 -4.38 -7.49 5.29
CA LEU A 2 -3.04 -7.99 5.05
C LEU A 2 -2.27 -7.96 6.36
N ALA A 3 -1.49 -9.01 6.62
CA ALA A 3 -0.71 -9.12 7.84
C ALA A 3 0.57 -8.27 7.78
N GLU A 4 1.13 -7.98 8.96
CA GLU A 4 2.50 -7.46 9.06
C GLU A 4 3.48 -8.40 8.34
N GLY A 5 4.48 -7.81 7.66
CA GLY A 5 5.46 -8.54 6.87
C GLY A 5 4.93 -9.07 5.52
N HIS A 6 3.65 -8.90 5.19
CA HIS A 6 3.11 -9.30 3.89
C HIS A 6 3.80 -8.51 2.76
N ARG A 7 4.24 -9.23 1.73
CA ARG A 7 4.83 -8.63 0.53
C ARG A 7 3.73 -8.25 -0.45
N ILE A 8 3.60 -6.95 -0.73
CA ILE A 8 2.52 -6.41 -1.54
C ILE A 8 2.67 -6.85 -3.00
N THR A 9 1.57 -7.31 -3.57
CA THR A 9 1.41 -7.61 -4.99
C THR A 9 0.36 -6.70 -5.60
N GLU A 10 0.32 -6.59 -6.94
CA GLU A 10 -0.64 -5.75 -7.64
C GLU A 10 -2.12 -6.03 -7.25
N PRO A 11 -2.58 -7.28 -7.10
CA PRO A 11 -3.96 -7.57 -6.67
C PRO A 11 -4.30 -7.15 -5.22
N ASP A 12 -3.30 -6.92 -4.38
CA ASP A 12 -3.51 -6.53 -2.98
C ASP A 12 -3.94 -5.07 -2.84
N ILE A 13 -3.61 -4.24 -3.84
CA ILE A 13 -3.76 -2.79 -3.79
C ILE A 13 -4.51 -2.26 -5.01
N TRP A 14 -4.97 -1.01 -4.90
CA TRP A 14 -5.69 -0.32 -5.95
C TRP A 14 -5.52 1.19 -5.77
N ALA A 15 -5.55 1.93 -6.87
CA ALA A 15 -5.55 3.39 -6.84
C ALA A 15 -6.97 3.94 -7.05
N ARG A 16 -7.32 5.03 -6.35
CA ARG A 16 -8.65 5.64 -6.41
C ARG A 16 -8.60 7.15 -6.42
N ARG A 17 -9.69 7.77 -6.91
CA ARG A 17 -9.91 9.22 -6.86
C ARG A 17 -10.99 9.57 -5.82
N PRO A 18 -10.96 10.78 -5.22
CA PRO A 18 -9.94 11.83 -5.36
C PRO A 18 -8.60 11.41 -4.73
N GLY A 19 -7.49 11.94 -5.25
CA GLY A 19 -6.13 11.58 -4.84
C GLY A 19 -5.63 12.36 -3.62
N ASN A 20 -6.33 12.28 -2.49
CA ASN A 20 -5.96 12.95 -1.24
C ASN A 20 -5.03 12.13 -0.33
N GLY A 21 -4.53 10.99 -0.83
CA GLY A 21 -3.58 10.14 -0.12
C GLY A 21 -2.15 10.61 -0.18
N GLU A 22 -1.36 10.13 0.77
CA GLU A 22 0.09 10.37 0.84
C GLU A 22 0.84 9.76 -0.35
N ILE A 23 0.41 8.57 -0.80
CA ILE A 23 0.96 7.90 -1.99
C ILE A 23 0.15 8.36 -3.21
N PRO A 24 0.72 9.18 -4.11
CA PRO A 24 0.02 9.60 -5.30
C PRO A 24 -0.08 8.44 -6.30
N GLY A 25 -1.13 8.44 -7.12
CA GLY A 25 -1.40 7.33 -8.06
C GLY A 25 -0.29 7.07 -9.09
N TYR A 26 0.52 8.06 -9.45
CA TYR A 26 1.66 7.87 -10.35
C TYR A 26 2.85 7.15 -9.69
N ARG A 27 2.83 6.94 -8.37
CA ARG A 27 3.78 6.12 -7.60
C ARG A 27 3.17 4.79 -7.16
N PHE A 28 2.09 4.35 -7.80
CA PHE A 28 1.43 3.09 -7.46
C PHE A 28 2.40 1.90 -7.55
N ASP A 29 3.18 1.84 -8.63
CA ASP A 29 4.12 0.73 -8.86
C ASP A 29 5.27 0.69 -7.85
N ASP A 30 5.61 1.82 -7.22
CA ASP A 30 6.62 1.88 -6.15
C ASP A 30 6.22 1.06 -4.92
N VAL A 31 4.92 0.76 -4.74
CA VAL A 31 4.41 -0.02 -3.61
C VAL A 31 4.55 -1.52 -3.85
N ILE A 32 4.49 -1.96 -5.11
CA ILE A 32 4.52 -3.38 -5.47
C ILE A 32 5.89 -3.95 -5.10
N GLY A 33 5.88 -5.09 -4.39
CA GLY A 33 7.08 -5.79 -3.95
C GLY A 33 7.64 -5.33 -2.61
N LYS A 34 7.15 -4.23 -2.03
CA LYS A 34 7.46 -3.79 -0.65
C LYS A 34 6.76 -4.66 0.39
N SER A 35 7.30 -4.68 1.61
CA SER A 35 6.72 -5.41 2.74
C SER A 35 6.03 -4.48 3.72
N LEU A 36 4.94 -4.94 4.34
CA LEU A 36 4.22 -4.18 5.36
C LEU A 36 4.96 -4.15 6.71
N THR A 37 5.05 -2.97 7.33
CA THR A 37 5.60 -2.80 8.70
C THR A 37 4.59 -3.10 9.81
N ARG A 38 3.31 -3.24 9.45
CA ARG A 38 2.20 -3.59 10.36
C ARG A 38 1.06 -4.21 9.58
N ALA A 39 0.13 -4.86 10.27
CA ALA A 39 -1.12 -5.29 9.64
C ALA A 39 -1.97 -4.08 9.18
N VAL A 40 -2.64 -4.24 8.04
CA VAL A 40 -3.55 -3.23 7.46
C VAL A 40 -4.89 -3.85 7.09
N ARG A 41 -5.97 -3.07 7.21
CA ARG A 41 -7.33 -3.52 6.90
C ARG A 41 -7.69 -3.25 5.44
N ARG A 42 -8.64 -4.03 4.92
CA ARG A 42 -9.23 -3.77 3.60
C ARG A 42 -9.81 -2.36 3.57
N ASN A 43 -9.60 -1.66 2.46
CA ASN A 43 -10.02 -0.26 2.24
C ASN A 43 -9.29 0.78 3.10
N GLU A 44 -8.23 0.40 3.81
CA GLU A 44 -7.33 1.35 4.46
C GLU A 44 -6.39 1.99 3.42
N GLN A 45 -6.05 3.26 3.62
CA GLN A 45 -5.12 3.97 2.75
C GLN A 45 -3.69 3.75 3.25
N LEU A 46 -2.85 3.13 2.40
CA LEU A 46 -1.43 2.92 2.69
C LEU A 46 -0.66 4.24 2.75
N LYS A 47 0.32 4.29 3.65
CA LYS A 47 1.30 5.38 3.80
C LYS A 47 2.71 4.86 3.56
N TRP A 48 3.66 5.76 3.31
CA TRP A 48 5.06 5.34 3.13
C TRP A 48 5.63 4.66 4.39
N SER A 49 5.19 5.09 5.57
CA SER A 49 5.59 4.47 6.86
C SER A 49 5.10 3.03 7.03
N ASP A 50 4.10 2.60 6.25
CA ASP A 50 3.60 1.23 6.30
C ASP A 50 4.49 0.28 5.47
N LEU A 51 5.50 0.80 4.75
CA LEU A 51 6.24 0.08 3.72
C LEU A 51 7.74 0.08 3.96
N VAL A 52 8.36 -1.10 3.82
CA VAL A 52 9.82 -1.27 3.77
C VAL A 52 10.23 -2.00 2.48
N PRO A 53 11.49 -1.84 2.03
CA PRO A 53 12.02 -2.61 0.90
C PRO A 53 11.80 -4.11 1.04
#